data_AF-A0AAU3DPC2-F1
#
_entry.id   AF-A0AAU3DPC2-F1
#
_cell.length_a   1.000
_cell.length_b   1.000
_cell.length_c   1.000
_cell.angle_alpha   90.00
_cell.angle_beta   90.00
_cell.angle_gamma   90.00
#
_symmetry.space_group_name_H-M   'P 1'
#
loop_
_entity.id
_entity.type
_entity.pdbx_description
1 polymer ?
#
loop_
_entity_poly.entity_id
_entity_poly.type
_entity_poly.pdbx_seq_one_letter_code
_entity_poly.pdbx_strand_id
1 'polypeptide(L)'
;MGGKARSPQEAIRITPADRAEDVRADDRLEVEVPDGRLESVRVRRIEDAQEQEVPGEVAEDGRSWAPRKGARLGLAAKYSVDAVAVDGGGHRAARHTTFTTAVPKDRFMGYFKPENRSTVGTGMIVSFEFNRPVTRRAAVERAIRVTADPPVAVAGHWFGKTRLDFRPAAYWEPGTEVTVDIGLADVEGAPGVYGSQRKTVRFTVGREQISRVDSEAHTMEVRRDGRLVSTLPITAGSPTTTTYNGKMVVSEMHEVTRMDGRTVGFGGEYDIKDVPHAIRLTKSGTFLHGNYWSDEEVFGSTNVSHGCIGLRDVQGGSGSTPAGWFFDRTLVGDVVEVVNSPDKTVAPDNGLGGWNLDWARWRAGSALR
;
A
#
# COMPACT_ATOMS: atom_id res chain seq x y z
N MET A 1 9.93 59.89 -26.33
CA MET A 1 10.24 60.06 -24.90
C MET A 1 10.59 58.69 -24.35
N GLY A 2 11.87 58.41 -24.10
CA GLY A 2 12.31 57.12 -23.54
C GLY A 2 12.00 57.08 -22.05
N GLY A 3 11.02 56.29 -21.64
CA GLY A 3 10.71 56.07 -20.23
C GLY A 3 11.93 55.48 -19.52
N LYS A 4 12.20 55.97 -18.31
CA LYS A 4 13.29 55.48 -17.45
C LYS A 4 13.11 53.97 -17.21
N ALA A 5 14.18 53.19 -17.35
CA ALA A 5 14.15 51.75 -17.07
C ALA A 5 13.67 51.49 -15.63
N ARG A 6 12.70 50.60 -15.46
CA ARG A 6 12.18 50.17 -14.15
C ARG A 6 13.27 49.40 -13.39
N SER A 7 13.23 49.44 -12.06
CA SER A 7 14.07 48.53 -11.28
C SER A 7 13.68 47.07 -11.56
N PRO A 8 14.59 46.08 -11.40
CA PRO A 8 14.26 44.68 -11.63
C PRO A 8 13.04 44.17 -10.81
N GLN A 9 12.83 44.71 -9.62
CA GLN A 9 11.68 44.36 -8.76
C GLN A 9 10.35 44.94 -9.26
N GLU A 10 10.38 46.12 -9.90
CA GLU A 10 9.21 46.74 -10.53
C GLU A 10 8.93 46.15 -11.93
N ALA A 11 9.97 45.67 -12.61
CA ALA A 11 9.89 45.05 -13.93
C ALA A 11 9.37 43.61 -13.87
N ILE A 12 9.77 42.83 -12.85
CA ILE A 12 9.39 41.43 -12.68
C ILE A 12 8.83 41.23 -11.28
N ARG A 13 7.53 40.94 -11.18
CA ARG A 13 6.85 40.60 -9.92
C ARG A 13 6.86 39.09 -9.75
N ILE A 14 7.27 38.62 -8.58
CA ILE A 14 7.34 37.19 -8.24
C ILE A 14 6.54 37.00 -6.95
N THR A 15 5.65 36.03 -6.97
CA THR A 15 4.92 35.52 -5.80
C THR A 15 5.31 34.05 -5.63
N PRO A 16 5.72 33.58 -4.44
CA PRO A 16 5.94 34.32 -3.20
C PRO A 16 7.05 35.39 -3.29
N ALA A 17 7.06 36.32 -2.32
CA ALA A 17 8.08 37.37 -2.24
C ALA A 17 9.49 36.79 -1.97
N ASP A 18 10.53 37.58 -2.27
CA ASP A 18 11.91 37.16 -1.99
C ASP A 18 12.14 36.95 -0.50
N ARG A 19 12.75 35.82 -0.16
CA ARG A 19 12.97 35.28 1.19
C ARG A 19 11.67 35.09 1.99
N ALA A 20 10.53 34.90 1.34
CA ALA A 20 9.33 34.46 2.05
C ALA A 20 9.58 33.12 2.74
N GLU A 21 9.06 32.97 3.94
CA GLU A 21 9.14 31.76 4.75
C GLU A 21 7.73 31.21 5.00
N ASP A 22 7.65 29.93 5.38
CA ASP A 22 6.39 29.25 5.71
C ASP A 22 5.31 29.30 4.61
N VAL A 23 5.74 29.35 3.33
CA VAL A 23 4.82 29.29 2.18
C VAL A 23 4.08 27.95 2.19
N ARG A 24 2.75 27.98 2.14
CA ARG A 24 1.90 26.78 2.17
C ARG A 24 1.91 26.06 0.82
N ALA A 25 1.56 24.77 0.82
CA ALA A 25 1.52 23.96 -0.41
C ALA A 25 0.51 24.48 -1.46
N ASP A 26 -0.52 25.18 -1.01
CA ASP A 26 -1.60 25.78 -1.80
C ASP A 26 -1.43 27.28 -2.07
N ASP A 27 -0.37 27.89 -1.55
CA ASP A 27 -0.04 29.29 -1.87
C ASP A 27 0.35 29.42 -3.34
N ARG A 28 0.08 30.61 -3.91
CA ARG A 28 0.31 30.90 -5.32
C ARG A 28 1.80 31.07 -5.61
N LEU A 29 2.29 30.33 -6.60
CA LEU A 29 3.58 30.57 -7.25
C LEU A 29 3.33 31.14 -8.65
N GLU A 30 3.78 32.37 -8.90
CA GLU A 30 3.53 33.10 -10.15
C GLU A 30 4.63 34.14 -10.40
N VAL A 31 4.99 34.32 -11.67
CA VAL A 31 5.88 35.39 -12.12
C VAL A 31 5.13 36.24 -13.13
N GLU A 32 5.09 37.56 -12.94
CA GLU A 32 4.37 38.50 -13.80
C GLU A 32 5.27 39.66 -14.22
N VAL A 33 5.06 40.17 -15.43
CA VAL A 33 5.65 41.42 -15.91
C VAL A 33 4.55 42.45 -16.19
N PRO A 34 4.60 43.66 -15.60
CA PRO A 34 3.58 44.68 -15.86
C PRO A 34 3.68 45.32 -17.24
N ASP A 35 4.82 45.18 -17.93
CA ASP A 35 5.06 45.66 -19.28
C ASP A 35 6.06 44.73 -19.99
N GLY A 36 5.93 44.59 -21.31
CA GLY A 36 6.74 43.70 -22.13
C GLY A 36 6.36 42.22 -22.02
N ARG A 37 7.35 41.33 -22.01
CA ARG A 37 7.18 39.87 -21.94
C ARG A 37 8.31 39.17 -21.18
N LEU A 38 8.01 38.00 -20.62
CA LEU A 38 8.97 37.06 -20.07
C LEU A 38 9.75 36.38 -21.19
N GLU A 39 11.08 36.37 -21.09
CA GLU A 39 11.96 35.62 -22.00
C GLU A 39 12.28 34.23 -21.45
N SER A 40 12.47 34.12 -20.13
CA SER A 40 12.71 32.85 -19.46
C SER A 40 12.28 32.91 -18.01
N VAL A 41 11.65 31.83 -17.52
CA VAL A 41 11.41 31.60 -16.10
C VAL A 41 11.87 30.19 -15.78
N ARG A 42 12.72 30.05 -14.76
CA ARG A 42 13.17 28.77 -14.24
C ARG A 42 12.91 28.72 -12.75
N VAL A 43 12.12 27.75 -12.31
CA VAL A 43 11.84 27.51 -10.90
C VAL A 43 12.41 26.15 -10.50
N ARG A 44 13.14 26.12 -9.40
CA ARG A 44 13.79 24.91 -8.88
C ARG A 44 13.40 24.70 -7.43
N ARG A 45 12.91 23.50 -7.10
CA ARG A 45 12.80 22.99 -5.73
C ARG A 45 14.16 22.44 -5.33
N ILE A 46 14.63 22.82 -4.16
CA ILE A 46 15.92 22.45 -3.59
C ILE A 46 15.65 21.75 -2.26
N GLU A 47 15.97 20.46 -2.20
CA GLU A 47 15.81 19.59 -1.03
C GLU A 47 17.06 18.68 -0.94
N ASP A 48 17.70 18.62 0.22
CA ASP A 48 18.91 17.80 0.46
C ASP A 48 19.99 17.92 -0.63
N ALA A 49 20.25 19.15 -1.09
CA ALA A 49 21.17 19.50 -2.17
C ALA A 49 20.83 18.93 -3.56
N GLN A 50 19.65 18.32 -3.74
CA GLN A 50 19.10 17.97 -5.04
C GLN A 50 18.24 19.12 -5.56
N GLU A 51 18.40 19.44 -6.85
CA GLU A 51 17.57 20.44 -7.54
C GLU A 51 16.60 19.73 -8.49
N GLN A 52 15.31 20.01 -8.33
CA GLN A 52 14.26 19.55 -9.24
C GLN A 52 13.57 20.76 -9.87
N GLU A 53 13.54 20.83 -11.20
CA GLU A 53 12.80 21.86 -11.91
C GLU A 53 11.29 21.70 -11.67
N VAL A 54 10.61 22.81 -11.39
CA VAL A 54 9.15 22.87 -11.26
C VAL A 54 8.58 23.15 -12.65
N PRO A 55 7.85 22.20 -13.26
CA PRO A 55 7.26 22.42 -14.58
C PRO A 55 6.25 23.56 -14.53
N GLY A 56 6.40 24.52 -15.42
CA GLY A 56 5.45 25.61 -15.60
C GLY A 56 5.51 26.21 -16.99
N GLU A 57 4.57 27.08 -17.28
CA GLU A 57 4.32 27.60 -18.62
C GLU A 57 4.18 29.11 -18.57
N VAL A 58 4.79 29.78 -19.55
CA VAL A 58 4.53 31.20 -19.81
C VAL A 58 3.19 31.28 -20.55
N ALA A 59 2.31 32.17 -20.13
CA ALA A 59 1.04 32.42 -20.79
C ALA A 59 1.23 32.87 -22.25
N GLU A 60 0.20 32.68 -23.08
CA GLU A 60 0.26 33.01 -24.52
C GLU A 60 0.58 34.49 -24.78
N ASP A 61 0.15 35.38 -23.89
CA ASP A 61 0.44 36.82 -23.96
C ASP A 61 1.88 37.17 -23.55
N GLY A 62 2.65 36.20 -23.06
CA GLY A 62 4.02 36.34 -22.60
C GLY A 62 4.18 37.07 -21.26
N ARG A 63 3.08 37.41 -20.56
CA ARG A 63 3.14 38.33 -19.41
C ARG A 63 3.20 37.66 -18.06
N SER A 64 2.79 36.41 -17.97
CA SER A 64 2.85 35.64 -16.74
C SER A 64 3.43 34.24 -16.95
N TRP A 65 3.96 33.67 -15.88
CA TRP A 65 4.33 32.27 -15.80
C TRP A 65 3.73 31.68 -14.52
N ALA A 66 3.19 30.47 -14.64
CA ALA A 66 2.69 29.71 -13.51
C ALA A 66 3.05 28.22 -13.64
N PRO A 67 3.14 27.48 -12.51
CA PRO A 67 3.25 26.03 -12.54
C PRO A 67 2.13 25.40 -13.36
N ARG A 68 2.42 24.28 -14.03
CA ARG A 68 1.40 23.54 -14.79
C ARG A 68 0.22 23.18 -13.89
N LYS A 69 -0.99 23.16 -14.47
CA LYS A 69 -2.22 22.82 -13.74
C LYS A 69 -2.05 21.51 -12.95
N GLY A 70 -2.27 21.59 -11.63
CA GLY A 70 -2.13 20.46 -10.71
C GLY A 70 -0.77 20.33 -10.04
N ALA A 71 0.24 21.11 -10.44
CA ALA A 71 1.47 21.24 -9.68
C ALA A 71 1.21 21.95 -8.34
N ARG A 72 1.80 21.44 -7.27
CA ARG A 72 1.78 22.02 -5.93
C ARG A 72 3.19 22.26 -5.46
N LEU A 73 3.37 23.21 -4.55
CA LEU A 73 4.64 23.38 -3.87
C LEU A 73 4.82 22.19 -2.92
N GLY A 74 5.87 21.40 -3.18
CA GLY A 74 6.35 20.41 -2.21
C GLY A 74 6.84 21.12 -0.95
N LEU A 75 6.54 20.54 0.21
CA LEU A 75 6.75 21.13 1.53
C LEU A 75 8.18 20.90 2.02
N ALA A 76 8.53 21.57 3.13
CA ALA A 76 9.84 21.49 3.78
C ALA A 76 11.05 21.68 2.83
N ALA A 77 10.87 22.45 1.75
CA ALA A 77 11.89 22.69 0.75
C ALA A 77 12.17 24.19 0.57
N LYS A 78 13.33 24.47 -0.03
CA LYS A 78 13.67 25.81 -0.54
C LYS A 78 13.36 25.86 -2.02
N TYR A 79 12.91 27.01 -2.52
CA TYR A 79 12.73 27.25 -3.94
C TYR A 79 13.63 28.39 -4.40
N SER A 80 14.10 28.28 -5.64
CA SER A 80 14.79 29.32 -6.39
C SER A 80 13.99 29.65 -7.63
N VAL A 81 13.78 30.94 -7.88
CA VAL A 81 13.09 31.46 -9.07
C VAL A 81 14.05 32.41 -9.78
N ASP A 82 14.40 32.06 -11.01
CA ASP A 82 15.21 32.87 -11.91
C ASP A 82 14.32 33.32 -13.08
N ALA A 83 14.16 34.64 -13.25
CA ALA A 83 13.32 35.21 -14.30
C ALA A 83 14.06 36.29 -15.09
N VAL A 84 13.86 36.29 -16.40
CA VAL A 84 14.36 37.29 -17.34
C VAL A 84 13.19 37.81 -18.17
N ALA A 85 13.10 39.13 -18.29
CA ALA A 85 12.06 39.82 -19.02
C ALA A 85 12.64 40.93 -19.89
N VAL A 86 11.89 41.31 -20.93
CA VAL A 86 12.19 42.45 -21.79
C VAL A 86 10.95 43.36 -21.87
N ASP A 87 11.13 44.66 -21.62
CA ASP A 87 10.05 45.64 -21.68
C ASP A 87 9.69 46.06 -23.12
N GLY A 88 8.65 46.87 -23.29
CA GLY A 88 8.23 47.38 -24.61
C GLY A 88 9.26 48.30 -25.29
N GLY A 89 10.23 48.84 -24.52
CA GLY A 89 11.35 49.64 -25.02
C GLY A 89 12.59 48.82 -25.38
N GLY A 90 12.58 47.50 -25.17
CA GLY A 90 13.70 46.60 -25.45
C GLY A 90 14.71 46.49 -24.31
N HIS A 91 14.46 47.07 -23.13
CA HIS A 91 15.35 46.92 -21.99
C HIS A 91 15.13 45.57 -21.31
N ARG A 92 16.23 44.87 -21.02
CA ARG A 92 16.19 43.57 -20.34
C ARG A 92 16.37 43.76 -18.84
N ALA A 93 15.58 43.01 -18.06
CA ALA A 93 15.72 42.90 -16.61
C ALA A 93 15.81 41.42 -16.22
N ALA A 94 16.60 41.13 -15.18
CA ALA A 94 16.71 39.80 -14.59
C ALA A 94 16.46 39.89 -13.10
N ARG A 95 15.78 38.88 -12.54
CA ARG A 95 15.47 38.79 -11.12
C ARG A 95 15.68 37.37 -10.63
N HIS A 96 16.37 37.25 -9.51
CA HIS A 96 16.53 36.02 -8.75
C HIS A 96 15.83 36.20 -7.40
N THR A 97 15.03 35.22 -7.00
CA THR A 97 14.40 35.21 -5.67
C THR A 97 14.40 33.81 -5.10
N THR A 98 14.37 33.71 -3.78
CA THR A 98 14.20 32.43 -3.08
C THR A 98 13.06 32.50 -2.09
N PHE A 99 12.47 31.36 -1.75
CA PHE A 99 11.52 31.26 -0.63
C PHE A 99 11.58 29.85 -0.02
N THR A 100 11.09 29.68 1.20
CA THR A 100 10.96 28.39 1.86
C THR A 100 9.50 28.05 2.10
N THR A 101 9.16 26.78 1.93
CA THR A 101 7.81 26.27 2.21
C THR A 101 7.69 25.76 3.63
N ALA A 102 6.48 25.80 4.18
CA ALA A 102 6.15 25.33 5.51
C ALA A 102 6.67 23.92 5.78
N VAL A 103 7.15 23.68 7.00
CA VAL A 103 7.54 22.35 7.49
C VAL A 103 6.35 21.73 8.22
N PRO A 104 5.79 20.61 7.73
CA PRO A 104 4.69 19.94 8.41
C PRO A 104 5.10 19.50 9.83
N LYS A 105 4.30 19.90 10.83
CA LYS A 105 4.49 19.46 12.22
C LYS A 105 4.15 17.97 12.39
N ASP A 106 3.15 17.50 11.65
CA ASP A 106 2.67 16.13 11.70
C ASP A 106 2.83 15.44 10.35
N ARG A 107 3.36 14.22 10.39
CA ARG A 107 3.49 13.36 9.22
C ARG A 107 2.80 12.02 9.42
N PHE A 108 2.32 11.44 8.33
CA PHE A 108 1.84 10.05 8.28
C PHE A 108 2.64 9.23 7.28
N MET A 109 2.65 7.92 7.50
CA MET A 109 3.23 6.94 6.59
C MET A 109 2.33 5.69 6.54
N GLY A 110 2.33 5.02 5.40
CA GLY A 110 1.75 3.70 5.20
C GLY A 110 2.80 2.61 5.29
N TYR A 111 2.58 1.64 6.16
CA TYR A 111 3.24 0.33 6.10
C TYR A 111 2.50 -0.50 5.06
N PHE A 112 3.24 -1.13 4.15
CA PHE A 112 2.61 -1.80 3.02
C PHE A 112 3.18 -3.18 2.77
N LYS A 113 2.34 -4.01 2.12
CA LYS A 113 2.68 -5.31 1.56
C LYS A 113 2.11 -5.41 0.13
N PRO A 114 2.73 -6.16 -0.78
CA PRO A 114 3.97 -6.94 -0.59
C PRO A 114 5.25 -6.08 -0.64
N GLU A 115 6.39 -6.69 -0.31
CA GLU A 115 7.72 -6.08 -0.41
C GLU A 115 8.18 -5.92 -1.87
N ASN A 116 9.09 -4.97 -2.09
CA ASN A 116 9.72 -4.77 -3.38
C ASN A 116 10.56 -5.98 -3.80
N ARG A 117 10.41 -6.39 -5.05
CA ARG A 117 11.03 -7.54 -5.73
C ARG A 117 10.64 -8.90 -5.13
N SER A 118 9.55 -8.97 -4.38
CA SER A 118 9.00 -10.25 -3.92
C SER A 118 8.28 -10.99 -5.04
N THR A 119 8.15 -12.31 -4.87
CA THR A 119 7.24 -13.15 -5.64
C THR A 119 6.12 -13.61 -4.72
N VAL A 120 4.87 -13.44 -5.14
CA VAL A 120 3.68 -13.68 -4.31
C VAL A 120 2.67 -14.60 -5.01
N GLY A 121 1.77 -15.21 -4.27
CA GLY A 121 0.65 -15.98 -4.82
C GLY A 121 -0.41 -15.11 -5.49
N THR A 122 -1.28 -15.76 -6.27
CA THR A 122 -2.32 -15.12 -7.10
C THR A 122 -3.41 -14.41 -6.30
N GLY A 123 -3.54 -14.72 -5.00
CA GLY A 123 -4.46 -14.05 -4.08
C GLY A 123 -3.93 -12.77 -3.45
N MET A 124 -2.70 -12.34 -3.73
CA MET A 124 -2.09 -11.22 -3.03
C MET A 124 -2.91 -9.93 -3.17
N ILE A 125 -3.17 -9.27 -2.04
CA ILE A 125 -3.80 -7.94 -1.99
C ILE A 125 -2.72 -6.94 -1.62
N VAL A 126 -2.58 -5.86 -2.41
CA VAL A 126 -1.68 -4.77 -2.04
C VAL A 126 -2.34 -4.00 -0.89
N SER A 127 -1.76 -4.04 0.30
CA SER A 127 -2.38 -3.48 1.51
C SER A 127 -1.50 -2.39 2.09
N PHE A 128 -2.12 -1.28 2.50
CA PHE A 128 -1.51 -0.18 3.22
C PHE A 128 -2.19 -0.01 4.57
N GLU A 129 -1.42 -0.07 5.66
CA GLU A 129 -1.82 0.32 7.01
C GLU A 129 -1.12 1.62 7.38
N PHE A 130 -1.89 2.68 7.58
CA PHE A 130 -1.41 4.00 7.94
C PHE A 130 -1.24 4.12 9.45
N ASN A 131 -0.13 4.72 9.89
CA ASN A 131 0.14 4.97 11.32
C ASN A 131 -0.78 6.04 11.95
N ARG A 132 -1.63 6.70 11.14
CA ARG A 132 -2.58 7.73 11.56
C ARG A 132 -3.89 7.62 10.74
N PRO A 133 -5.04 8.02 11.31
CA PRO A 133 -6.29 8.09 10.57
C PRO A 133 -6.20 8.99 9.34
N VAL A 134 -6.71 8.50 8.21
CA VAL A 134 -6.82 9.27 6.96
C VAL A 134 -8.25 9.76 6.77
N THR A 135 -8.43 11.08 6.79
CA THR A 135 -9.73 11.73 6.53
C THR A 135 -9.87 12.21 5.09
N ARG A 136 -8.76 12.54 4.42
CA ARG A 136 -8.72 12.92 3.00
C ARG A 136 -8.44 11.72 2.09
N ARG A 137 -9.28 10.69 2.21
CA ARG A 137 -9.10 9.38 1.56
C ARG A 137 -8.87 9.46 0.06
N ALA A 138 -9.67 10.25 -0.65
CA ALA A 138 -9.54 10.37 -2.10
C ALA A 138 -8.18 10.94 -2.54
N ALA A 139 -7.57 11.83 -1.73
CA ALA A 139 -6.24 12.35 -2.04
C ALA A 139 -5.16 11.29 -1.83
N VAL A 140 -5.24 10.54 -0.72
CA VAL A 140 -4.30 9.46 -0.39
C VAL A 140 -4.42 8.28 -1.38
N GLU A 141 -5.64 7.87 -1.72
CA GLU A 141 -5.88 6.78 -2.67
C GLU A 141 -5.40 7.15 -4.08
N ARG A 142 -5.64 8.38 -4.56
CA ARG A 142 -5.10 8.86 -5.85
C ARG A 142 -3.58 8.88 -5.89
N ALA A 143 -2.95 9.09 -4.75
CA ALA A 143 -1.49 9.16 -4.63
C ALA A 143 -0.82 7.79 -4.63
N ILE A 144 -1.59 6.69 -4.54
CA ILE A 144 -1.09 5.33 -4.64
C ILE A 144 -1.64 4.73 -5.93
N ARG A 145 -0.78 4.52 -6.92
CA ARG A 145 -1.16 3.94 -8.20
C ARG A 145 -0.68 2.50 -8.26
N VAL A 146 -1.61 1.56 -8.48
CA VAL A 146 -1.31 0.14 -8.73
C VAL A 146 -1.57 -0.16 -10.19
N THR A 147 -0.55 -0.60 -10.91
CA THR A 147 -0.61 -0.99 -12.33
C THR A 147 -0.05 -2.39 -12.51
N ALA A 148 -0.48 -3.07 -13.56
CA ALA A 148 -0.08 -4.44 -13.85
C ALA A 148 0.28 -4.63 -15.32
N ASP A 149 1.12 -5.62 -15.60
CA ASP A 149 1.43 -6.13 -16.93
C ASP A 149 1.31 -7.66 -16.91
N PRO A 150 0.35 -8.28 -17.62
CA PRO A 150 -0.67 -7.65 -18.47
C PRO A 150 -1.62 -6.69 -17.72
N PRO A 151 -2.18 -5.67 -18.41
CA PRO A 151 -3.02 -4.67 -17.77
C PRO A 151 -4.36 -5.23 -17.30
N VAL A 152 -4.64 -5.09 -16.00
CA VAL A 152 -5.93 -5.40 -15.37
C VAL A 152 -6.39 -4.21 -14.51
N ALA A 153 -7.70 -4.00 -14.46
CA ALA A 153 -8.28 -2.96 -13.62
C ALA A 153 -8.14 -3.32 -12.13
N VAL A 154 -7.55 -2.40 -11.36
CA VAL A 154 -7.35 -2.52 -9.91
C VAL A 154 -8.12 -1.40 -9.21
N ALA A 155 -8.80 -1.72 -8.11
CA ALA A 155 -9.54 -0.74 -7.33
C ALA A 155 -9.13 -0.79 -5.85
N GLY A 156 -9.12 0.38 -5.21
CA GLY A 156 -8.92 0.51 -3.77
C GLY A 156 -10.18 0.23 -2.97
N HIS A 157 -10.01 -0.21 -1.73
CA HIS A 157 -11.07 -0.36 -0.74
C HIS A 157 -10.55 0.08 0.64
N TRP A 158 -11.26 0.99 1.28
CA TRP A 158 -10.93 1.45 2.62
C TRP A 158 -11.57 0.59 3.69
N PHE A 159 -10.74 0.00 4.55
CA PHE A 159 -11.17 -0.63 5.79
C PHE A 159 -10.89 0.29 6.98
N GLY A 160 -11.94 0.58 7.76
CA GLY A 160 -11.81 1.50 8.90
C GLY A 160 -11.29 2.88 8.47
N LYS A 161 -10.42 3.50 9.27
CA LYS A 161 -9.84 4.83 9.02
C LYS A 161 -8.36 4.79 8.61
N THR A 162 -7.71 3.63 8.70
CA THR A 162 -6.25 3.50 8.61
C THR A 162 -5.82 2.46 7.58
N ARG A 163 -6.72 1.70 6.97
CA ARG A 163 -6.34 0.66 6.02
C ARG A 163 -6.92 0.90 4.63
N LEU A 164 -6.08 0.78 3.61
CA LEU A 164 -6.44 0.84 2.20
C LEU A 164 -5.83 -0.35 1.48
N ASP A 165 -6.69 -1.16 0.87
CA ASP A 165 -6.29 -2.35 0.13
C ASP A 165 -6.62 -2.21 -1.35
N PHE A 166 -5.82 -2.80 -2.24
CA PHE A 166 -6.02 -2.82 -3.67
C PHE A 166 -5.98 -4.24 -4.23
N ARG A 167 -6.95 -4.57 -5.09
CA ARG A 167 -6.96 -5.82 -5.86
C ARG A 167 -7.75 -5.66 -7.17
N PRO A 168 -7.54 -6.56 -8.14
CA PRO A 168 -8.41 -6.72 -9.28
C PRO A 168 -9.71 -7.48 -8.92
N ALA A 169 -10.62 -7.59 -9.90
CA ALA A 169 -11.92 -8.23 -9.70
C ALA A 169 -11.80 -9.74 -9.42
N ALA A 170 -10.93 -10.43 -10.16
CA ALA A 170 -10.55 -11.83 -9.98
C ALA A 170 -9.11 -11.93 -9.44
N TYR A 171 -8.66 -13.13 -9.07
CA TYR A 171 -7.26 -13.35 -8.70
C TYR A 171 -6.30 -12.91 -9.82
N TRP A 172 -5.09 -12.54 -9.43
CA TRP A 172 -4.05 -12.17 -10.38
C TRP A 172 -3.70 -13.35 -11.30
N GLU A 173 -3.43 -13.06 -12.57
CA GLU A 173 -2.91 -14.08 -13.48
C GLU A 173 -1.44 -14.40 -13.15
N PRO A 174 -1.02 -15.68 -13.16
CA PRO A 174 0.37 -16.05 -12.98
C PRO A 174 1.30 -15.35 -13.97
N GLY A 175 2.44 -14.87 -13.48
CA GLY A 175 3.43 -14.11 -14.26
C GLY A 175 3.16 -12.61 -14.36
N THR A 176 2.05 -12.11 -13.80
CA THR A 176 1.75 -10.67 -13.79
C THR A 176 2.83 -9.89 -13.04
N GLU A 177 3.39 -8.86 -13.67
CA GLU A 177 4.26 -7.88 -13.04
C GLU A 177 3.43 -6.71 -12.50
N VAL A 178 3.46 -6.50 -11.19
CA VAL A 178 2.69 -5.43 -10.54
C VAL A 178 3.61 -4.32 -10.06
N THR A 179 3.28 -3.09 -10.42
CA THR A 179 3.98 -1.88 -9.97
C THR A 179 3.05 -1.05 -9.08
N VAL A 180 3.54 -0.68 -7.90
CA VAL A 180 2.88 0.20 -6.93
C VAL A 180 3.70 1.47 -6.81
N ASP A 181 3.21 2.55 -7.38
CA ASP A 181 3.78 3.89 -7.24
C ASP A 181 3.15 4.59 -6.03
N ILE A 182 3.95 4.77 -4.99
CA ILE A 182 3.59 5.42 -3.73
C ILE A 182 4.05 6.88 -3.81
N GLY A 183 3.12 7.78 -4.10
CA GLY A 183 3.35 9.22 -4.21
C GLY A 183 2.78 10.02 -3.04
N LEU A 184 2.93 9.53 -1.80
CA LEU A 184 2.33 10.12 -0.60
C LEU A 184 3.07 11.38 -0.10
N ALA A 185 4.32 11.60 -0.49
CA ALA A 185 5.07 12.79 -0.12
C ALA A 185 4.27 14.06 -0.46
N ASP A 186 4.09 14.93 0.54
CA ASP A 186 3.35 16.19 0.47
C ASP A 186 1.83 16.06 0.18
N VAL A 187 1.30 14.84 0.21
CA VAL A 187 -0.14 14.61 0.16
C VAL A 187 -0.74 14.81 1.54
N GLU A 188 -1.69 15.71 1.66
CA GLU A 188 -2.42 15.95 2.91
C GLU A 188 -3.46 14.84 3.15
N GLY A 189 -3.19 13.97 4.12
CA GLY A 189 -4.05 12.83 4.48
C GLY A 189 -5.11 13.16 5.53
N ALA A 190 -4.84 14.19 6.34
CA ALA A 190 -5.78 14.81 7.28
C ALA A 190 -5.39 16.30 7.43
N PRO A 191 -6.26 17.19 7.94
CA PRO A 191 -5.95 18.61 8.10
C PRO A 191 -4.58 18.83 8.79
N GLY A 192 -3.63 19.42 8.07
CA GLY A 192 -2.27 19.71 8.56
C GLY A 192 -1.32 18.50 8.66
N VAL A 193 -1.75 17.29 8.27
CA VAL A 193 -0.97 16.05 8.36
C VAL A 193 -0.61 15.55 6.96
N TYR A 194 0.69 15.51 6.67
CA TYR A 194 1.20 15.26 5.32
C TYR A 194 1.98 13.94 5.23
N GLY A 195 1.90 13.29 4.08
CA GLY A 195 2.65 12.05 3.84
C GLY A 195 4.14 12.30 3.69
N SER A 196 4.94 11.28 3.98
CA SER A 196 6.41 11.33 3.87
C SER A 196 7.01 10.45 2.79
N GLN A 197 6.23 9.54 2.20
CA GLN A 197 6.77 8.47 1.36
C GLN A 197 6.64 8.80 -0.13
N ARG A 198 7.77 8.75 -0.84
CA ARG A 198 7.83 8.62 -2.30
C ARG A 198 8.62 7.36 -2.64
N LYS A 199 7.98 6.35 -3.21
CA LYS A 199 8.62 5.06 -3.50
C LYS A 199 7.90 4.34 -4.63
N THR A 200 8.65 3.62 -5.47
CA THR A 200 8.08 2.64 -6.40
C THR A 200 8.43 1.25 -5.89
N VAL A 201 7.43 0.37 -5.86
CA VAL A 201 7.53 -1.05 -5.47
C VAL A 201 7.10 -1.88 -6.65
N ARG A 202 7.85 -2.92 -6.97
CA ARG A 202 7.51 -3.88 -8.03
C ARG A 202 7.52 -5.28 -7.45
N PHE A 203 6.58 -6.12 -7.84
CA PHE A 203 6.54 -7.52 -7.43
C PHE A 203 5.96 -8.39 -8.54
N THR A 204 6.29 -9.67 -8.52
CA THR A 204 5.85 -10.64 -9.52
C THR A 204 4.80 -11.57 -8.90
N VAL A 205 3.72 -11.79 -9.63
CA VAL A 205 2.74 -12.83 -9.28
C VAL A 205 3.27 -14.17 -9.77
N GLY A 206 3.45 -15.11 -8.85
CA GLY A 206 3.92 -16.46 -9.13
C GLY A 206 2.81 -17.39 -9.63
N ARG A 207 2.98 -18.68 -9.37
CA ARG A 207 2.01 -19.73 -9.71
C ARG A 207 0.68 -19.57 -8.98
N GLU A 208 -0.39 -20.14 -9.52
CA GLU A 208 -1.64 -20.28 -8.78
C GLU A 208 -1.53 -21.43 -7.79
N GLN A 209 -1.86 -21.18 -6.52
CA GLN A 209 -2.11 -22.24 -5.55
C GLN A 209 -3.32 -21.89 -4.67
N ILE A 210 -4.32 -22.77 -4.70
CA ILE A 210 -5.51 -22.71 -3.86
C ILE A 210 -5.58 -24.00 -3.05
N SER A 211 -5.62 -23.86 -1.73
CA SER A 211 -5.71 -24.98 -0.81
C SER A 211 -7.09 -24.99 -0.17
N ARG A 212 -7.93 -25.95 -0.56
CA ARG A 212 -9.31 -26.07 -0.07
C ARG A 212 -9.33 -26.95 1.17
N VAL A 213 -9.60 -26.34 2.32
CA VAL A 213 -9.78 -27.02 3.61
C VAL A 213 -11.25 -27.33 3.78
N ASP A 214 -11.58 -28.61 3.89
CA ASP A 214 -12.91 -29.08 4.23
C ASP A 214 -12.92 -29.47 5.72
N SER A 215 -13.55 -28.63 6.53
CA SER A 215 -13.55 -28.79 7.99
C SER A 215 -14.35 -30.00 8.45
N GLU A 216 -15.36 -30.42 7.68
CA GLU A 216 -16.18 -31.60 7.98
C GLU A 216 -15.48 -32.88 7.52
N ALA A 217 -14.83 -32.85 6.34
CA ALA A 217 -14.09 -34.00 5.85
C ALA A 217 -12.68 -34.16 6.47
N HIS A 218 -12.23 -33.21 7.28
CA HIS A 218 -10.89 -33.18 7.90
C HIS A 218 -9.74 -33.28 6.88
N THR A 219 -9.89 -32.67 5.70
CA THR A 219 -8.87 -32.72 4.65
C THR A 219 -8.55 -31.34 4.09
N MET A 220 -7.36 -31.22 3.51
CA MET A 220 -6.97 -30.09 2.69
C MET A 220 -6.51 -30.56 1.31
N GLU A 221 -7.25 -30.20 0.27
CA GLU A 221 -6.82 -30.38 -1.12
C GLU A 221 -5.93 -29.21 -1.54
N VAL A 222 -4.66 -29.49 -1.82
CA VAL A 222 -3.72 -28.50 -2.37
C VAL A 222 -3.77 -28.58 -3.88
N ARG A 223 -4.28 -27.54 -4.53
CA ARG A 223 -4.38 -27.44 -5.99
C ARG A 223 -3.44 -26.38 -6.53
N ARG A 224 -2.79 -26.70 -7.65
CA ARG A 224 -1.89 -25.80 -8.38
C ARG A 224 -2.30 -25.77 -9.84
N ASP A 225 -2.53 -24.59 -10.38
CA ASP A 225 -3.04 -24.39 -11.73
C ASP A 225 -4.30 -25.25 -11.99
N GLY A 226 -5.22 -25.24 -11.02
CA GLY A 226 -6.45 -26.06 -10.97
C GLY A 226 -6.27 -27.57 -10.73
N ARG A 227 -5.05 -28.12 -10.78
CA ARG A 227 -4.77 -29.56 -10.65
C ARG A 227 -4.50 -29.95 -9.20
N LEU A 228 -5.07 -31.07 -8.74
CA LEU A 228 -4.78 -31.62 -7.41
C LEU A 228 -3.32 -32.09 -7.35
N VAL A 229 -2.57 -31.53 -6.40
CA VAL A 229 -1.16 -31.87 -6.14
C VAL A 229 -1.06 -32.86 -4.98
N SER A 230 -1.83 -32.63 -3.92
CA SER A 230 -1.86 -33.48 -2.73
C SER A 230 -3.15 -33.26 -1.94
N THR A 231 -3.54 -34.28 -1.18
CA THR A 231 -4.57 -34.17 -0.15
C THR A 231 -3.91 -34.43 1.19
N LEU A 232 -3.98 -33.48 2.11
CA LEU A 232 -3.37 -33.56 3.43
C LEU A 232 -4.44 -33.77 4.51
N PRO A 233 -4.26 -34.71 5.45
CA PRO A 233 -5.13 -34.82 6.62
C PRO A 233 -4.89 -33.63 7.55
N ILE A 234 -5.96 -32.99 8.00
CA ILE A 234 -5.91 -31.82 8.89
C ILE A 234 -6.69 -32.05 10.18
N THR A 235 -6.46 -31.19 11.15
CA THR A 235 -7.39 -30.93 12.24
C THR A 235 -7.73 -29.44 12.23
N ALA A 236 -9.01 -29.09 12.34
CA ALA A 236 -9.49 -27.71 12.38
C ALA A 236 -9.98 -27.32 13.79
N GLY A 237 -10.66 -26.18 13.89
CA GLY A 237 -11.26 -25.67 15.12
C GLY A 237 -12.33 -26.60 15.70
N SER A 238 -12.27 -26.83 17.00
CA SER A 238 -13.23 -27.66 17.73
C SER A 238 -14.66 -27.08 17.65
N PRO A 239 -15.71 -27.85 18.04
CA PRO A 239 -17.07 -27.34 18.05
C PRO A 239 -17.30 -26.07 18.91
N THR A 240 -16.44 -25.80 19.89
CA THR A 240 -16.52 -24.60 20.74
C THR A 240 -15.64 -23.45 20.25
N THR A 241 -14.70 -23.71 19.35
CA THR A 241 -13.70 -22.76 18.84
C THR A 241 -13.45 -23.01 17.35
N THR A 242 -14.51 -22.82 16.58
CA THR A 242 -14.63 -23.21 15.18
C THR A 242 -13.70 -22.39 14.27
N THR A 243 -13.26 -22.97 13.15
CA THR A 243 -12.47 -22.25 12.14
C THR A 243 -13.39 -21.44 11.23
N TYR A 244 -13.05 -20.19 10.89
CA TYR A 244 -13.85 -19.42 9.94
C TYR A 244 -13.97 -20.11 8.56
N ASN A 245 -15.12 -19.95 7.91
CA ASN A 245 -15.26 -20.27 6.48
C ASN A 245 -14.66 -19.17 5.59
N GLY A 246 -14.50 -19.45 4.30
CA GLY A 246 -14.17 -18.48 3.27
C GLY A 246 -12.69 -18.45 2.86
N LYS A 247 -12.35 -17.44 2.05
CA LYS A 247 -11.04 -17.27 1.42
C LYS A 247 -10.12 -16.48 2.33
N MET A 248 -9.02 -17.08 2.75
CA MET A 248 -7.98 -16.45 3.54
C MET A 248 -6.67 -16.47 2.74
N VAL A 249 -6.05 -15.30 2.59
CA VAL A 249 -4.80 -15.18 1.84
C VAL A 249 -3.64 -15.23 2.83
N VAL A 250 -2.63 -16.03 2.50
CA VAL A 250 -1.40 -16.14 3.29
C VAL A 250 -0.72 -14.77 3.38
N SER A 251 -0.65 -14.22 4.60
CA SER A 251 -0.06 -12.89 4.82
C SER A 251 1.39 -12.96 5.30
N GLU A 252 1.74 -14.00 6.05
CA GLU A 252 3.06 -14.20 6.65
C GLU A 252 3.36 -15.69 6.78
N MET A 253 4.64 -16.03 6.75
CA MET A 253 5.14 -17.38 6.96
C MET A 253 6.32 -17.32 7.93
N HIS A 254 6.32 -18.19 8.94
CA HIS A 254 7.33 -18.27 9.99
C HIS A 254 7.75 -19.73 10.14
N GLU A 255 9.05 -20.03 10.01
CA GLU A 255 9.56 -21.40 10.24
C GLU A 255 9.23 -21.89 11.65
N VAL A 256 9.34 -21.00 12.64
CA VAL A 256 8.90 -21.22 14.02
C VAL A 256 8.32 -19.92 14.57
N THR A 257 7.23 -20.02 15.32
CA THR A 257 6.67 -18.88 16.06
C THR A 257 6.06 -19.30 17.39
N ARG A 258 5.92 -18.35 18.31
CA ARG A 258 5.17 -18.54 19.54
C ARG A 258 3.71 -18.16 19.32
N MET A 259 2.79 -19.08 19.61
CA MET A 259 1.34 -18.83 19.55
C MET A 259 0.78 -18.75 20.97
N ASP A 260 0.23 -17.58 21.31
CA ASP A 260 -0.22 -17.25 22.66
C ASP A 260 -1.68 -16.77 22.63
N GLY A 261 -2.59 -17.53 23.25
CA GLY A 261 -4.03 -17.28 23.25
C GLY A 261 -4.42 -15.91 23.77
N ARG A 262 -3.58 -15.29 24.61
CA ARG A 262 -3.83 -13.96 25.19
C ARG A 262 -3.78 -12.87 24.12
N THR A 263 -3.04 -13.09 23.05
CA THR A 263 -2.88 -12.12 21.95
C THR A 263 -4.09 -12.07 21.01
N VAL A 264 -4.97 -13.08 21.09
CA VAL A 264 -6.09 -13.28 20.16
C VAL A 264 -7.43 -13.47 20.86
N GLY A 265 -7.49 -13.28 22.18
CA GLY A 265 -8.75 -13.28 22.95
C GLY A 265 -9.15 -14.62 23.56
N PHE A 266 -8.29 -15.64 23.52
CA PHE A 266 -8.50 -16.94 24.19
C PHE A 266 -7.85 -17.02 25.59
N GLY A 267 -7.41 -15.89 26.14
CA GLY A 267 -6.76 -15.86 27.45
C GLY A 267 -5.57 -16.83 27.51
N GLY A 268 -5.40 -17.53 28.63
CA GLY A 268 -4.29 -18.48 28.82
C GLY A 268 -4.55 -19.90 28.29
N GLU A 269 -5.58 -20.12 27.47
CA GLU A 269 -5.98 -21.48 27.01
C GLU A 269 -4.86 -22.22 26.27
N TYR A 270 -3.96 -21.48 25.62
CA TYR A 270 -2.73 -22.03 25.05
C TYR A 270 -1.60 -21.00 25.04
N ASP A 271 -0.36 -21.49 25.17
CA ASP A 271 0.89 -20.74 25.02
C ASP A 271 1.99 -21.69 24.54
N ILE A 272 2.07 -21.88 23.23
CA ILE A 272 3.00 -22.81 22.60
C ILE A 272 4.18 -22.01 22.06
N LYS A 273 5.38 -22.27 22.59
CA LYS A 273 6.57 -21.43 22.39
C LYS A 273 7.22 -21.61 21.01
N ASP A 274 7.03 -22.77 20.40
CA ASP A 274 7.81 -23.28 19.29
C ASP A 274 6.92 -23.98 18.24
N VAL A 275 5.83 -23.31 17.81
CA VAL A 275 4.96 -23.84 16.74
C VAL A 275 5.72 -23.78 15.40
N PRO A 276 6.00 -24.93 14.75
CA PRO A 276 6.72 -24.95 13.49
C PRO A 276 5.81 -24.65 12.29
N HIS A 277 6.43 -24.24 11.18
CA HIS A 277 5.80 -24.07 9.87
C HIS A 277 4.50 -23.24 9.91
N ALA A 278 4.52 -22.12 10.63
CA ALA A 278 3.35 -21.31 10.89
C ALA A 278 3.04 -20.34 9.73
N ILE A 279 1.85 -20.47 9.16
CA ILE A 279 1.35 -19.68 8.03
C ILE A 279 0.16 -18.85 8.51
N ARG A 280 0.31 -17.52 8.56
CA ARG A 280 -0.74 -16.62 9.03
C ARG A 280 -1.79 -16.40 7.94
N LEU A 281 -3.06 -16.63 8.29
CA LEU A 281 -4.20 -16.48 7.39
C LEU A 281 -5.11 -15.29 7.76
N THR A 282 -5.26 -15.00 9.06
CA THR A 282 -6.08 -13.88 9.53
C THR A 282 -5.34 -13.01 10.55
N LYS A 283 -5.79 -11.76 10.70
CA LYS A 283 -5.28 -10.84 11.72
C LYS A 283 -5.70 -11.27 13.12
N SER A 284 -6.89 -11.87 13.26
CA SER A 284 -7.42 -12.38 14.52
C SER A 284 -6.77 -13.69 14.99
N GLY A 285 -5.79 -14.23 14.26
CA GLY A 285 -4.98 -15.34 14.76
C GLY A 285 -5.29 -16.73 14.21
N THR A 286 -6.01 -16.85 13.10
CA THR A 286 -6.10 -18.12 12.37
C THR A 286 -4.77 -18.37 11.66
N PHE A 287 -4.15 -19.49 11.99
CA PHE A 287 -2.97 -20.00 11.32
C PHE A 287 -3.23 -21.38 10.71
N LEU A 288 -2.48 -21.70 9.67
CA LEU A 288 -2.19 -23.07 9.28
C LEU A 288 -0.78 -23.40 9.75
N HIS A 289 -0.57 -24.48 10.49
CA HIS A 289 0.72 -24.72 11.13
C HIS A 289 1.02 -26.21 11.35
N GLY A 290 2.29 -26.50 11.66
CA GLY A 290 2.71 -27.80 12.15
C GLY A 290 2.27 -28.04 13.59
N ASN A 291 1.79 -29.25 13.85
CA ASN A 291 1.32 -29.69 15.15
C ASN A 291 1.99 -31.02 15.48
N TYR A 292 2.87 -30.98 16.48
CA TYR A 292 3.64 -32.13 16.97
C TYR A 292 3.13 -32.67 18.30
N TRP A 293 2.17 -31.98 18.92
CA TRP A 293 1.68 -32.28 20.27
C TRP A 293 0.38 -33.08 20.28
N SER A 294 -0.36 -33.08 19.18
CA SER A 294 -1.57 -33.89 19.04
C SER A 294 -1.22 -35.30 18.55
N ASP A 295 -1.97 -36.29 19.00
CA ASP A 295 -1.83 -37.66 18.53
C ASP A 295 -2.05 -37.74 17.01
N GLU A 296 -1.33 -38.66 16.36
CA GLU A 296 -1.37 -38.85 14.91
C GLU A 296 -2.80 -39.12 14.39
N GLU A 297 -3.61 -39.82 15.17
CA GLU A 297 -4.98 -40.21 14.82
C GLU A 297 -5.93 -39.02 14.70
N VAL A 298 -5.60 -37.85 15.28
CA VAL A 298 -6.43 -36.64 15.22
C VAL A 298 -6.50 -36.07 13.80
N PHE A 299 -5.41 -36.16 13.04
CA PHE A 299 -5.32 -35.59 11.70
C PHE A 299 -6.12 -36.43 10.72
N GLY A 300 -7.11 -35.82 10.06
CA GLY A 300 -8.03 -36.54 9.18
C GLY A 300 -9.22 -37.18 9.89
N SER A 301 -9.42 -36.93 11.19
CA SER A 301 -10.54 -37.52 11.95
C SER A 301 -11.30 -36.56 12.84
N THR A 302 -10.63 -35.63 13.54
CA THR A 302 -11.25 -34.85 14.61
C THR A 302 -10.72 -33.43 14.63
N ASN A 303 -11.61 -32.45 14.79
CA ASN A 303 -11.24 -31.05 14.96
C ASN A 303 -11.06 -30.71 16.45
N VAL A 304 -9.84 -30.32 16.83
CA VAL A 304 -9.47 -30.10 18.25
C VAL A 304 -8.81 -28.74 18.51
N SER A 305 -8.60 -27.91 17.49
CA SER A 305 -7.85 -26.66 17.62
C SER A 305 -8.72 -25.51 18.15
N HIS A 306 -8.10 -24.35 18.41
CA HIS A 306 -8.78 -23.09 18.75
C HIS A 306 -9.05 -22.22 17.50
N GLY A 307 -9.40 -22.86 16.37
CA GLY A 307 -9.69 -22.21 15.10
C GLY A 307 -8.56 -22.24 14.08
N CYS A 308 -7.36 -22.68 14.46
CA CYS A 308 -6.25 -22.96 13.55
C CYS A 308 -6.48 -24.23 12.71
N ILE A 309 -5.73 -24.36 11.61
CA ILE A 309 -5.67 -25.56 10.78
C ILE A 309 -4.33 -26.25 11.07
N GLY A 310 -4.38 -27.38 11.77
CA GLY A 310 -3.21 -28.17 12.13
C GLY A 310 -2.90 -29.21 11.06
N LEU A 311 -1.63 -29.26 10.66
CA LEU A 311 -1.03 -30.37 9.92
C LEU A 311 -0.07 -31.13 10.84
N ARG A 312 0.04 -32.44 10.66
CA ARG A 312 0.99 -33.23 11.42
C ARG A 312 2.42 -32.72 11.19
N ASP A 313 3.17 -32.61 12.27
CA ASP A 313 4.59 -32.27 12.26
C ASP A 313 5.36 -32.98 13.38
N VAL A 314 6.66 -32.70 13.49
CA VAL A 314 7.52 -33.09 14.61
C VAL A 314 8.01 -31.85 15.35
N GLN A 315 8.45 -32.01 16.60
CA GLN A 315 9.00 -30.89 17.37
C GLN A 315 10.23 -30.31 16.64
N GLY A 316 10.26 -28.98 16.48
CA GLY A 316 11.28 -28.29 15.70
C GLY A 316 11.03 -28.26 14.18
N GLY A 317 10.01 -28.96 13.68
CA GLY A 317 9.65 -29.02 12.27
C GLY A 317 10.54 -29.92 11.43
N SER A 318 9.97 -30.57 10.42
CA SER A 318 10.72 -31.21 9.34
C SER A 318 10.07 -30.99 7.97
N GLY A 319 10.86 -30.73 6.92
CA GLY A 319 10.37 -30.63 5.54
C GLY A 319 9.75 -31.93 4.98
N SER A 320 9.96 -33.06 5.67
CA SER A 320 9.34 -34.35 5.33
C SER A 320 7.96 -34.59 5.95
N THR A 321 7.50 -33.73 6.86
CA THR A 321 6.16 -33.85 7.45
C THR A 321 5.11 -33.20 6.54
N PRO A 322 3.80 -33.52 6.69
CA PRO A 322 2.75 -32.82 5.99
C PRO A 322 2.81 -31.29 6.12
N ALA A 323 3.12 -30.79 7.33
CA ALA A 323 3.26 -29.36 7.58
C ALA A 323 4.46 -28.75 6.84
N GLY A 324 5.66 -29.34 6.96
CA GLY A 324 6.85 -28.85 6.26
C GLY A 324 6.72 -28.94 4.74
N TRP A 325 6.14 -30.03 4.23
CA TRP A 325 5.86 -30.20 2.81
C TRP A 325 4.98 -29.07 2.26
N PHE A 326 3.94 -28.70 3.00
CA PHE A 326 3.02 -27.62 2.62
C PHE A 326 3.68 -26.25 2.73
N PHE A 327 4.43 -26.00 3.81
CA PHE A 327 5.15 -24.75 4.05
C PHE A 327 6.14 -24.45 2.93
N ASP A 328 7.00 -25.41 2.57
CA ASP A 328 7.99 -25.28 1.48
C ASP A 328 7.35 -25.01 0.11
N ARG A 329 6.06 -25.30 -0.03
CA ARG A 329 5.29 -25.18 -1.27
C ARG A 329 4.26 -24.07 -1.22
N THR A 330 4.32 -23.18 -0.24
CA THR A 330 3.39 -22.05 -0.10
C THR A 330 4.14 -20.74 -0.31
N LEU A 331 3.45 -19.76 -0.90
CA LEU A 331 3.90 -18.37 -0.99
C LEU A 331 2.98 -17.47 -0.17
N VAL A 332 3.53 -16.36 0.34
CA VAL A 332 2.72 -15.20 0.72
C VAL A 332 1.88 -14.78 -0.49
N GLY A 333 0.57 -14.62 -0.31
CA GLY A 333 -0.38 -14.37 -1.38
C GLY A 333 -1.11 -15.61 -1.90
N ASP A 334 -0.72 -16.83 -1.53
CA ASP A 334 -1.50 -18.04 -1.84
C ASP A 334 -2.83 -18.04 -1.06
N VAL A 335 -3.83 -18.76 -1.57
CA VAL A 335 -5.19 -18.78 -1.00
C VAL A 335 -5.43 -20.10 -0.26
N VAL A 336 -5.93 -19.99 0.97
CA VAL A 336 -6.56 -21.09 1.69
C VAL A 336 -8.06 -20.82 1.76
N GLU A 337 -8.87 -21.69 1.17
CA GLU A 337 -10.34 -21.59 1.21
C GLU A 337 -10.89 -22.64 2.18
N VAL A 338 -11.52 -22.18 3.25
CA VAL A 338 -12.16 -23.07 4.23
C VAL A 338 -13.64 -23.19 3.92
N VAL A 339 -14.15 -24.42 3.94
CA VAL A 339 -15.56 -24.75 3.72
C VAL A 339 -16.05 -25.74 4.77
N ASN A 340 -17.38 -25.87 4.87
CA ASN A 340 -18.07 -26.83 5.74
C ASN A 340 -17.68 -26.73 7.23
N SER A 341 -17.21 -25.56 7.66
CA SER A 341 -17.10 -25.27 9.08
C SER A 341 -18.46 -24.79 9.63
N PRO A 342 -18.83 -25.12 10.88
CA PRO A 342 -20.01 -24.55 11.54
C PRO A 342 -19.89 -23.06 11.92
N ASP A 343 -18.81 -22.38 11.53
CA ASP A 343 -18.61 -20.94 11.76
C ASP A 343 -19.13 -20.06 10.60
N LYS A 344 -19.12 -18.74 10.79
CA LYS A 344 -19.36 -17.74 9.76
C LYS A 344 -18.17 -17.62 8.78
N THR A 345 -18.43 -16.98 7.65
CA THR A 345 -17.37 -16.54 6.73
C THR A 345 -16.48 -15.49 7.39
N VAL A 346 -15.17 -15.61 7.20
CA VAL A 346 -14.17 -14.66 7.67
C VAL A 346 -14.49 -13.25 7.18
N ALA A 347 -14.37 -12.28 8.09
CA ALA A 347 -14.62 -10.88 7.76
C ALA A 347 -13.58 -10.37 6.74
N PRO A 348 -13.98 -9.54 5.75
CA PRO A 348 -13.07 -9.08 4.69
C PRO A 348 -11.88 -8.25 5.19
N ASP A 349 -12.01 -7.61 6.34
CA ASP A 349 -10.98 -6.80 6.99
C ASP A 349 -10.10 -7.60 7.97
N ASN A 350 -10.40 -8.89 8.20
CA ASN A 350 -9.65 -9.76 9.09
C ASN A 350 -8.44 -10.40 8.38
N GLY A 351 -7.36 -9.63 8.25
CA GLY A 351 -6.23 -10.00 7.39
C GLY A 351 -6.54 -9.68 5.94
N LEU A 352 -5.95 -10.41 4.99
CA LEU A 352 -6.13 -10.19 3.55
C LEU A 352 -7.42 -10.86 3.01
N GLY A 353 -8.54 -10.69 3.73
CA GLY A 353 -9.83 -11.36 3.47
C GLY A 353 -10.70 -10.71 2.40
N GLY A 354 -10.19 -9.73 1.65
CA GLY A 354 -10.95 -8.91 0.68
C GLY A 354 -11.65 -9.68 -0.45
N TRP A 355 -11.27 -10.94 -0.68
CA TRP A 355 -11.88 -11.85 -1.66
C TRP A 355 -13.23 -12.43 -1.22
N ASN A 356 -13.63 -12.23 0.03
CA ASN A 356 -14.96 -12.57 0.53
C ASN A 356 -15.99 -11.45 0.26
N LEU A 357 -15.57 -10.34 -0.37
CA LEU A 357 -16.46 -9.33 -0.93
C LEU A 357 -16.59 -9.54 -2.43
N ASP A 358 -17.83 -9.46 -2.93
CA ASP A 358 -18.06 -9.31 -4.36
C ASP A 358 -17.44 -7.99 -4.88
N TRP A 359 -17.20 -7.95 -6.18
CA TRP A 359 -16.50 -6.81 -6.80
C TRP A 359 -17.26 -5.49 -6.68
N ALA A 360 -18.60 -5.51 -6.68
CA ALA A 360 -19.40 -4.31 -6.55
C ALA A 360 -19.25 -3.69 -5.16
N ARG A 361 -19.32 -4.53 -4.11
CA ARG A 361 -19.08 -4.12 -2.71
C ARG A 361 -17.63 -3.68 -2.49
N TRP A 362 -16.67 -4.34 -3.14
CA TRP A 362 -15.27 -3.90 -3.10
C TRP A 362 -15.13 -2.47 -3.63
N ARG A 363 -15.61 -2.21 -4.85
CA ARG A 363 -15.52 -0.88 -5.47
C ARG A 363 -16.28 0.20 -4.69
N ALA A 364 -17.39 -0.15 -4.05
CA ALA A 364 -18.15 0.77 -3.22
C ALA A 364 -17.35 1.33 -2.02
N GLY A 365 -16.29 0.63 -1.58
CA GLY A 365 -15.38 1.10 -0.53
C GLY A 365 -14.25 2.01 -1.00
N SER A 366 -14.12 2.26 -2.30
CA SER A 366 -13.16 3.23 -2.84
C SER A 366 -13.59 4.66 -2.53
N ALA A 367 -12.62 5.54 -2.29
CA ALA A 367 -12.85 6.99 -2.23
C ALA A 367 -12.78 7.65 -3.62
N LEU A 368 -12.43 6.89 -4.66
CA LEU A 368 -12.38 7.31 -6.06
C LEU A 368 -13.63 6.76 -6.76
N ARG A 369 -14.69 7.57 -6.82
CA ARG A 369 -15.92 7.20 -7.52
C ARG A 369 -15.80 7.44 -9.01
#